data_AF-A0A4V1QT05-F1
#
_entry.id   AF-A0A4V1QT05-F1
#
_cell.length_a   1.000
_cell.length_b   1.000
_cell.length_c   1.000
_cell.angle_alpha   90.00
_cell.angle_beta   90.00
_cell.angle_gamma   90.00
#
_symmetry.space_group_name_H-M   'P 1'
#
loop_
_entity.id
_entity.type
_entity.pdbx_description
1 polymer ?
#
loop_
_entity_poly.entity_id
_entity_poly.type
_entity_poly.pdbx_seq_one_letter_code
_entity_poly.pdbx_strand_id
1 'polypeptide(L)'
;MSRTDTAAEPEWKPPWYLRLLKIATWILYIWVLIGVIALSLRVFLLLFAANPDAGFASFVYRVSDAYMHPFRDIFPTRDLGDGGYLDISAIFAIFIYALIAGAVGAGVAAISRRIERSERAHRDEMTRMALVRQAEQARRAQGVGTTPSGAQAIVGGYPAGQIPTGGAGYPPPGGMPGAPPNGPGTPGGSLPPS
;
A
#
# COMPACT_ATOMS: atom_id res chain seq x y z
N MET A 1 42.13 -9.96 -9.67
CA MET A 1 41.06 -10.27 -8.69
C MET A 1 41.06 -9.15 -7.65
N SER A 2 39.95 -8.40 -7.54
CA SER A 2 39.49 -7.56 -6.40
C SER A 2 38.82 -6.25 -6.86
N ARG A 3 37.71 -6.37 -7.59
CA ARG A 3 36.73 -5.27 -7.70
C ARG A 3 36.04 -5.17 -6.34
N THR A 4 36.58 -4.34 -5.46
CA THR A 4 35.91 -3.92 -4.23
C THR A 4 35.05 -2.71 -4.57
N ASP A 5 34.02 -2.96 -5.38
CA ASP A 5 32.88 -2.05 -5.46
C ASP A 5 32.07 -2.28 -4.18
N THR A 6 32.52 -1.67 -3.08
CA THR A 6 31.67 -1.31 -1.95
C THR A 6 30.58 -0.38 -2.48
N ALA A 7 29.54 -0.95 -3.07
CA ALA A 7 28.25 -0.28 -3.17
C ALA A 7 27.81 -0.02 -1.73
N ALA A 8 28.02 1.21 -1.27
CA ALA A 8 27.41 1.70 -0.05
C ALA A 8 25.89 1.67 -0.30
N GLU A 9 25.28 0.53 0.02
CA GLU A 9 23.83 0.37 0.05
C GLU A 9 23.28 1.53 0.89
N PRO A 10 22.47 2.44 0.33
CA PRO A 10 21.86 3.49 1.13
C PRO A 10 20.92 2.82 2.12
N GLU A 11 21.42 2.61 3.34
CA GLU A 11 20.66 2.11 4.48
C GLU A 11 19.38 2.94 4.59
N TRP A 12 18.24 2.34 4.22
CA TRP A 12 16.95 2.99 4.25
C TRP A 12 16.56 3.24 5.71
N LYS A 13 17.04 4.36 6.25
CA LYS A 13 16.55 4.97 7.47
C LYS A 13 15.36 5.83 7.08
N PRO A 14 14.12 5.48 7.44
CA PRO A 14 12.99 6.36 7.19
C PRO A 14 13.34 7.72 7.77
N PRO A 15 13.33 8.77 6.93
CA PRO A 15 13.98 10.01 7.28
C PRO A 15 13.19 10.62 8.45
N TRP A 16 13.89 10.95 9.53
CA TRP A 16 13.33 11.32 10.85
C TRP A 16 12.24 12.41 10.77
N TYR A 17 12.29 13.26 9.75
CA TYR A 17 11.29 14.28 9.44
C TYR A 17 9.85 13.74 9.36
N LEU A 18 9.65 12.53 8.82
CA LEU A 18 8.31 11.94 8.70
C LEU A 18 7.71 11.63 10.08
N ARG A 19 8.56 11.20 11.03
CA ARG A 19 8.14 10.95 12.41
C ARG A 19 7.78 12.26 13.10
N LEU A 20 8.56 13.32 12.87
CA LEU A 20 8.28 14.65 13.41
C LEU A 20 7.00 15.27 12.87
N LEU A 21 6.77 15.18 11.55
CA LEU A 21 5.54 15.71 10.94
C LEU A 21 4.30 15.02 11.51
N LYS A 22 4.38 13.71 11.75
CA LYS A 22 3.30 12.94 12.38
C LYS A 22 3.06 13.38 13.82
N ILE A 23 4.11 13.56 14.61
CA ILE A 23 4.01 14.05 16.00
C ILE A 23 3.41 15.46 16.02
N ALA A 24 3.87 16.36 15.16
CA ALA A 24 3.35 17.72 15.04
C ALA A 24 1.86 17.72 14.68
N THR A 25 1.44 16.86 13.75
CA THR A 25 0.02 16.72 13.38
C THR A 25 -0.82 16.23 14.57
N TRP A 26 -0.31 15.28 15.36
CA TRP A 26 -0.98 14.79 16.56
C TRP A 26 -1.11 15.87 17.63
N ILE A 27 -0.04 16.65 17.85
CA ILE A 27 -0.07 17.78 18.78
C ILE A 27 -1.12 18.81 18.35
N LEU A 28 -1.13 19.17 17.06
CA LEU A 28 -2.13 20.09 16.51
C LEU A 28 -3.56 19.55 16.70
N TYR A 29 -3.78 18.26 16.44
CA TYR A 29 -5.09 17.63 16.62
C TYR A 29 -5.57 17.72 18.07
N ILE A 30 -4.70 17.40 19.03
CA ILE A 30 -5.01 17.50 20.46
C ILE A 30 -5.30 18.96 20.85
N TRP A 31 -4.49 19.91 20.36
CA TRP A 31 -4.68 21.34 20.64
C TRP A 31 -6.04 21.85 20.14
N VAL A 32 -6.41 21.49 18.91
CA VAL A 32 -7.73 21.83 18.35
C VAL A 32 -8.85 21.19 19.18
N LEU A 33 -8.71 19.92 19.57
CA LEU A 33 -9.72 19.21 20.36
C LEU A 33 -9.94 19.85 21.73
N ILE A 34 -8.85 20.27 22.41
CA ILE A 34 -8.93 21.01 23.68
C ILE A 34 -9.69 22.32 23.46
N GLY A 35 -9.43 23.05 22.36
CA GLY A 35 -10.14 24.27 22.01
C GLY A 35 -11.65 24.06 21.87
N VAL A 36 -12.07 23.03 21.13
CA VAL A 36 -13.49 22.68 20.97
C VAL A 36 -14.17 22.40 22.31
N ILE A 37 -13.53 21.60 23.18
CA ILE A 37 -14.07 21.24 24.49
C ILE A 37 -14.17 22.48 25.39
N ALA A 38 -13.10 23.29 25.46
CA ALA A 38 -13.06 24.48 26.30
C ALA A 38 -14.12 25.52 25.89
N LEU A 39 -14.29 25.77 24.59
CA LEU A 39 -15.31 26.69 24.08
C LEU A 39 -16.72 26.16 24.32
N SER A 40 -16.95 24.85 24.14
CA SER A 40 -18.25 24.23 24.41
C SER A 40 -18.63 24.35 25.89
N LEU A 41 -17.67 24.10 26.79
CA LEU A 41 -17.87 24.31 28.22
C LEU A 41 -18.12 25.79 28.56
N ARG A 42 -17.40 26.73 27.92
CA ARG A 42 -17.65 28.17 28.09
C ARG A 42 -19.11 28.51 27.77
N VAL A 43 -19.59 28.14 26.59
CA VAL A 43 -20.98 28.42 26.17
C VAL A 43 -21.99 27.79 27.14
N PHE A 44 -21.74 26.56 27.58
CA PHE A 44 -22.59 25.90 28.56
C PHE A 44 -22.61 26.68 29.89
N LEU A 45 -21.45 27.00 30.46
CA LEU A 45 -21.36 27.75 31.72
C LEU A 45 -22.02 29.14 31.63
N LEU A 46 -21.84 29.84 30.51
CA LEU A 46 -22.46 31.12 30.22
C LEU A 46 -23.99 31.03 30.15
N LEU A 47 -24.52 29.97 29.54
CA LEU A 47 -25.96 29.73 29.41
C LEU A 47 -26.63 29.49 30.76
N PHE A 48 -25.93 28.86 31.70
CA PHE A 48 -26.39 28.63 33.07
C PHE A 48 -26.03 29.76 34.04
N ALA A 49 -25.52 30.90 33.54
CA ALA A 49 -25.07 32.02 34.36
C ALA A 49 -24.12 31.59 35.50
N ALA A 50 -23.20 30.66 35.20
CA ALA A 50 -22.29 30.11 36.19
C ALA A 50 -21.37 31.19 36.79
N ASN A 51 -21.14 31.09 38.11
CA ASN A 51 -20.30 32.03 38.85
C ASN A 51 -18.86 32.05 38.29
N PRO A 52 -18.36 33.18 37.76
CA PRO A 52 -17.00 33.29 37.21
C PRO A 52 -15.90 33.14 38.25
N ASP A 53 -16.21 33.36 39.53
CA ASP A 53 -15.26 33.21 40.64
C ASP A 53 -15.08 31.75 41.07
N ALA A 54 -15.94 30.85 40.61
CA ALA A 54 -15.77 29.42 40.85
C ALA A 54 -14.50 28.93 40.13
N GLY A 55 -13.60 28.25 40.86
CA GLY A 55 -12.30 27.84 40.32
C GLY A 55 -12.36 27.05 39.01
N PHE A 56 -13.36 26.17 38.86
CA PHE A 56 -13.60 25.43 37.61
C PHE A 56 -14.06 26.34 36.46
N ALA A 57 -15.04 27.22 36.71
CA ALA A 57 -15.55 28.13 35.68
C ALA A 57 -14.48 29.14 35.24
N SER A 58 -13.76 29.73 36.18
CA SER A 58 -12.61 30.61 35.93
C SER A 58 -11.55 29.93 35.06
N PHE A 59 -11.22 28.67 35.35
CA PHE A 59 -10.29 27.88 34.54
C PHE A 59 -10.78 27.71 33.10
N VAL A 60 -12.04 27.29 32.92
CA VAL A 60 -12.64 27.11 31.59
C VAL A 60 -12.66 28.43 30.82
N TYR A 61 -13.06 29.53 31.46
CA TYR A 61 -13.08 30.85 30.83
C TYR A 61 -11.67 31.28 30.40
N ARG A 62 -10.65 31.09 31.23
CA ARG A 62 -9.26 31.41 30.87
C ARG A 62 -8.72 30.58 29.70
N VAL A 63 -8.97 29.26 29.72
CA VAL A 63 -8.51 28.38 28.63
C VAL A 63 -9.23 28.72 27.33
N SER A 64 -10.56 28.85 27.37
CA SER A 64 -11.37 29.18 26.20
C SER A 64 -11.05 30.57 25.64
N ASP A 65 -10.63 31.53 26.47
CA ASP A 65 -10.29 32.89 26.04
C ASP A 65 -9.18 32.92 24.98
N ALA A 66 -8.16 32.08 25.16
CA ALA A 66 -7.06 31.96 24.20
C ALA A 66 -7.54 31.47 22.83
N TYR A 67 -8.49 30.52 22.80
CA TYR A 67 -9.09 30.02 21.56
C TYR A 67 -10.10 31.00 20.95
N MET A 68 -10.67 31.88 21.76
CA MET A 68 -11.63 32.88 21.29
C MET A 68 -10.96 34.11 20.68
N HIS A 69 -9.69 34.37 21.02
CA HIS A 69 -8.93 35.55 20.58
C HIS A 69 -9.05 35.89 19.07
N PRO A 70 -8.91 34.96 18.11
CA PRO A 70 -9.03 35.30 16.69
C PRO A 70 -10.46 35.57 16.20
N PHE A 71 -11.48 35.17 16.97
CA PHE A 71 -12.90 35.33 16.61
C PHE A 71 -13.59 36.41 17.45
N ARG A 72 -12.86 37.01 18.40
CA ARG A 72 -13.35 38.09 19.23
C ARG A 72 -13.76 39.27 18.35
N ASP A 73 -14.82 39.95 18.76
CA ASP A 73 -15.37 41.16 18.10
C ASP A 73 -15.97 40.95 16.70
N ILE A 74 -16.03 39.72 16.17
CA ILE A 74 -16.76 39.43 14.91
C ILE A 74 -18.27 39.56 15.15
N PHE A 75 -18.75 39.13 16.31
CA PHE A 75 -20.14 39.29 16.72
C PHE A 75 -20.22 39.98 18.09
N PRO A 76 -21.09 40.99 18.25
CA PRO A 76 -21.30 41.63 19.54
C PRO A 76 -21.93 40.63 20.52
N THR A 77 -21.39 40.57 21.74
CA THR A 77 -21.97 39.79 22.84
C THR A 77 -23.34 40.38 23.20
N ARG A 78 -24.35 39.53 23.34
CA ARG A 78 -25.69 39.97 23.75
C ARG A 78 -26.00 39.52 25.18
N ASP A 79 -26.49 40.46 25.96
CA ASP A 79 -27.10 40.18 27.27
C ASP A 79 -28.39 39.39 27.09
N LEU A 80 -28.48 38.23 27.74
CA LEU A 80 -29.72 37.46 27.83
C LEU A 80 -30.49 37.84 29.09
N GLY A 81 -30.82 39.12 29.29
CA GLY A 81 -31.86 39.63 30.21
C GLY A 81 -31.72 39.38 31.73
N ASP A 82 -31.28 38.19 32.17
CA ASP A 82 -31.27 37.67 33.55
C ASP A 82 -29.86 37.18 33.96
N GLY A 83 -28.81 37.92 33.59
CA GLY A 83 -27.44 37.70 34.06
C GLY A 83 -26.61 36.65 33.29
N GLY A 84 -27.23 35.92 32.36
CA GLY A 84 -26.53 35.09 31.38
C GLY A 84 -26.05 35.91 30.18
N TYR A 85 -24.79 35.73 29.78
CA TYR A 85 -24.25 36.30 28.54
C TYR A 85 -24.16 35.17 27.53
N LEU A 86 -24.71 35.33 26.32
CA LEU A 86 -24.47 34.35 25.25
C LEU A 86 -23.52 34.93 24.23
N ASP A 87 -22.34 34.32 24.16
CA ASP A 87 -21.28 34.70 23.26
C ASP A 87 -21.44 34.00 21.91
N ILE A 88 -22.04 34.70 20.96
CA ILE A 88 -22.26 34.21 19.58
C ILE A 88 -20.91 33.91 18.91
N SER A 89 -19.87 34.68 19.24
CA SER A 89 -18.51 34.47 18.74
C SER A 89 -17.92 33.14 19.26
N ALA A 90 -18.25 32.74 20.48
CA ALA A 90 -17.85 31.44 21.02
C ALA A 90 -18.53 30.27 20.28
N ILE A 91 -19.83 30.38 19.96
CA ILE A 91 -20.53 29.36 19.16
C ILE A 91 -19.93 29.25 17.75
N PHE A 92 -19.64 30.39 17.11
CA PHE A 92 -18.98 30.42 15.82
C PHE A 92 -17.58 29.78 15.88
N ALA A 93 -16.81 30.07 16.93
CA ALA A 93 -15.51 29.46 17.16
C ALA A 93 -15.62 27.93 17.29
N ILE A 94 -16.59 27.41 18.05
CA ILE A 94 -16.84 25.95 18.15
C ILE A 94 -17.05 25.34 16.76
N PHE A 95 -17.87 25.98 15.93
CA PHE A 95 -18.16 25.49 14.58
C PHE A 95 -16.88 25.43 13.72
N ILE A 96 -16.10 26.51 13.70
CA ILE A 96 -14.84 26.57 12.94
C ILE A 96 -13.83 25.54 13.46
N TYR A 97 -13.64 25.44 14.77
CA TYR A 97 -12.73 24.45 15.34
C TYR A 97 -13.20 23.01 15.11
N ALA A 98 -14.51 22.73 15.07
CA ALA A 98 -15.04 21.42 14.72
C ALA A 98 -14.72 21.06 13.25
N LEU A 99 -14.84 22.02 12.32
CA LEU A 99 -14.43 21.82 10.93
C LEU A 99 -12.93 21.56 10.82
N ILE A 100 -12.10 22.33 11.54
CA ILE A 100 -10.65 22.11 11.58
C ILE A 100 -10.32 20.74 12.17
N ALA A 101 -10.97 20.35 13.27
CA ALA A 101 -10.78 19.03 13.88
C ALA A 101 -11.09 17.90 12.89
N GLY A 102 -12.20 18.02 12.15
CA GLY A 102 -12.57 17.10 11.08
C GLY A 102 -11.55 17.08 9.95
N ALA A 103 -11.07 18.23 9.50
CA ALA A 103 -10.06 18.35 8.44
C ALA A 103 -8.71 17.75 8.87
N VAL A 104 -8.27 18.00 10.10
CA VAL A 104 -7.02 17.42 10.65
C VAL A 104 -7.18 15.92 10.83
N GLY A 105 -8.32 15.44 11.35
CA GLY A 105 -8.61 14.01 11.45
C GLY A 105 -8.61 13.32 10.09
N ALA A 106 -9.21 13.94 9.07
CA ALA A 106 -9.18 13.47 7.69
C ALA A 106 -7.75 13.49 7.10
N GLY A 107 -6.96 14.51 7.41
CA GLY A 107 -5.54 14.60 7.03
C GLY A 107 -4.70 13.49 7.66
N VAL A 108 -4.89 13.21 8.96
CA VAL A 108 -4.27 12.06 9.66
C VAL A 108 -4.66 10.75 8.99
N ALA A 109 -5.94 10.56 8.69
CA ALA A 109 -6.41 9.37 8.00
C ALA A 109 -5.84 9.26 6.57
N ALA A 110 -5.68 10.36 5.85
CA ALA A 110 -5.09 10.39 4.52
C ALA A 110 -3.60 10.02 4.54
N ILE A 111 -2.86 10.46 5.57
CA ILE A 111 -1.46 10.07 5.80
C ILE A 111 -1.36 8.57 6.07
N SER A 112 -2.24 8.02 6.92
CA SER A 112 -2.31 6.57 7.16
C SER A 112 -2.61 5.78 5.88
N ARG A 113 -3.56 6.25 5.05
CA ARG A 113 -3.89 5.62 3.76
C ARG A 113 -2.75 5.69 2.73
N ARG A 114 -1.90 6.72 2.79
CA ARG A 114 -0.70 6.82 1.93
C ARG A 114 0.35 5.77 2.31
N ILE A 115 0.49 5.46 3.59
CA ILE A 115 1.46 4.50 4.12
C ILE A 115 1.01 3.05 3.86
N GLU A 116 -0.29 2.73 3.95
CA GLU A 116 -0.77 1.37 3.72
C GLU A 116 -0.55 0.86 2.29
N ARG A 117 -0.46 1.72 1.28
CA ARG A 117 -0.22 1.28 -0.10
C ARG A 117 1.13 0.59 -0.28
N SER A 118 2.15 0.97 0.49
CA SER A 118 3.47 0.31 0.40
C SER A 118 3.50 -1.01 1.18
N GLU A 119 2.83 -1.08 2.33
CA GLU A 119 2.80 -2.31 3.14
C GLU A 119 1.96 -3.43 2.51
N ARG A 120 0.85 -3.08 1.84
CA ARG A 120 0.00 -4.07 1.15
C ARG A 120 0.76 -4.75 0.00
N ALA A 121 1.51 -3.98 -0.79
CA ALA A 121 2.34 -4.53 -1.87
C ALA A 121 3.40 -5.52 -1.36
N HIS A 122 4.04 -5.20 -0.23
CA HIS A 122 5.07 -6.07 0.37
C HIS A 122 4.46 -7.34 0.99
N ARG A 123 3.29 -7.23 1.64
CA ARG A 123 2.58 -8.40 2.20
C ARG A 123 2.20 -9.39 1.10
N ASP A 124 1.70 -8.90 -0.03
CA ASP A 124 1.30 -9.74 -1.15
C ASP A 124 2.49 -10.43 -1.82
N GLU A 125 3.62 -9.74 -1.97
CA GLU A 125 4.87 -10.33 -2.46
C GLU A 125 5.39 -11.43 -1.52
N MET A 126 5.39 -11.19 -0.20
CA MET A 126 5.84 -12.21 0.77
C MET A 126 4.97 -13.46 0.72
N THR A 127 3.64 -13.32 0.61
CA THR A 127 2.73 -14.46 0.47
C THR A 127 2.98 -15.22 -0.82
N ARG A 128 3.18 -14.52 -1.94
CA ARG A 128 3.51 -15.17 -3.23
C ARG A 128 4.83 -15.92 -3.17
N MET A 129 5.85 -15.34 -2.56
CA MET A 129 7.15 -15.99 -2.39
C MET A 129 7.06 -17.23 -1.50
N ALA A 130 6.25 -17.20 -0.43
CA ALA A 130 6.02 -18.36 0.42
C ALA A 130 5.36 -19.52 -0.34
N LEU A 131 4.34 -19.22 -1.16
CA LEU A 131 3.64 -20.22 -1.98
C LEU A 131 4.57 -20.84 -3.04
N VAL A 132 5.38 -20.04 -3.72
CA VAL A 132 6.35 -20.54 -4.71
C VAL A 132 7.39 -21.43 -4.04
N ARG A 133 7.96 -21.01 -2.90
CA ARG A 133 8.91 -21.83 -2.15
C ARG A 133 8.30 -23.15 -1.70
N GLN A 134 7.05 -23.14 -1.26
CA GLN A 134 6.35 -24.35 -0.84
C GLN A 134 6.12 -25.29 -2.03
N ALA A 135 5.75 -24.76 -3.20
CA ALA A 135 5.60 -25.54 -4.42
C ALA A 135 6.93 -26.14 -4.90
N GLU A 136 8.04 -25.39 -4.82
CA GLU A 136 9.37 -25.90 -5.13
C GLU A 136 9.80 -26.99 -4.16
N GLN A 137 9.55 -26.82 -2.87
CA GLN A 137 9.84 -27.84 -1.86
C GLN A 137 9.03 -29.12 -2.09
N ALA A 138 7.74 -29.00 -2.45
CA ALA A 138 6.92 -30.15 -2.80
C ALA A 138 7.44 -30.86 -4.07
N ARG A 139 7.86 -30.10 -5.08
CA ARG A 139 8.50 -30.65 -6.29
C ARG A 139 9.85 -31.31 -5.99
N ARG A 140 10.65 -30.75 -5.09
CA ARG A 140 11.91 -31.36 -4.63
C ARG A 140 11.66 -32.64 -3.83
N ALA A 141 10.63 -32.66 -2.97
CA ALA A 141 10.25 -33.86 -2.24
C ALA A 141 9.75 -34.98 -3.17
N GLN A 142 9.03 -34.62 -4.24
CA GLN A 142 8.58 -35.57 -5.27
C GLN A 142 9.72 -36.02 -6.21
N GLY A 143 10.69 -35.15 -6.49
CA GLY A 143 11.82 -35.43 -7.39
C GLY A 143 12.99 -36.21 -6.79
N VAL A 144 13.01 -36.45 -5.47
CA VAL A 144 14.10 -37.14 -4.76
C VAL A 144 13.84 -38.65 -4.60
N GLY A 145 12.74 -39.19 -5.16
CA GLY A 145 12.32 -40.56 -4.88
C GLY A 145 11.75 -41.34 -6.04
N THR A 146 12.30 -41.28 -7.26
CA THR A 146 12.00 -42.30 -8.28
C THR A 146 13.20 -42.58 -9.19
N THR A 147 14.26 -43.17 -8.65
CA THR A 147 14.97 -44.18 -9.46
C THR A 147 14.11 -45.44 -9.38
N PRO A 148 13.42 -45.86 -10.46
CA PRO A 148 12.65 -47.09 -10.41
C PRO A 148 13.62 -48.25 -10.21
N SER A 149 13.61 -48.85 -9.02
CA SER A 149 14.32 -50.09 -8.68
C SER A 149 13.72 -51.32 -9.41
N GLY A 150 13.35 -51.18 -10.69
CA GLY A 150 12.70 -52.25 -11.44
C GLY A 150 12.27 -51.96 -12.88
N ALA A 151 12.59 -50.81 -13.49
CA ALA A 151 12.21 -50.56 -14.88
C ALA A 151 13.33 -50.99 -15.84
N GLN A 152 13.34 -52.27 -16.19
CA GLN A 152 14.03 -52.79 -17.36
C GLN A 152 13.43 -52.15 -18.61
N ALA A 153 14.17 -51.25 -19.26
CA ALA A 153 13.83 -50.75 -20.59
C ALA A 153 14.25 -51.79 -21.63
N ILE A 154 13.34 -52.69 -22.01
CA ILE A 154 13.44 -53.41 -23.28
C ILE A 154 13.01 -52.43 -24.37
N VAL A 155 13.99 -51.74 -24.97
CA VAL A 155 13.85 -51.03 -26.25
C VAL A 155 15.05 -51.40 -27.11
N GLY A 156 14.80 -52.33 -28.05
CA GLY A 156 15.53 -52.48 -29.30
C GLY A 156 17.04 -52.72 -29.24
N GLY A 157 17.45 -53.99 -29.36
CA GLY A 157 18.66 -54.34 -30.12
C GLY A 157 19.80 -54.99 -29.33
N TYR A 158 19.74 -56.32 -29.26
CA TYR A 158 20.81 -57.31 -29.04
C TYR A 158 21.58 -57.29 -27.69
N PRO A 159 21.52 -58.39 -26.89
CA PRO A 159 22.51 -58.63 -25.86
C PRO A 159 23.87 -58.97 -26.50
N ALA A 160 24.95 -58.57 -25.82
CA ALA A 160 26.32 -58.82 -26.25
C ALA A 160 26.57 -60.32 -26.50
N GLY A 161 26.92 -60.68 -27.74
CA GLY A 161 27.47 -62.02 -28.04
C GLY A 161 27.15 -62.66 -29.39
N GLN A 162 26.39 -62.03 -30.30
CA GLN A 162 26.09 -62.66 -31.60
C GLN A 162 26.34 -61.70 -32.76
N ILE A 163 27.27 -62.08 -33.64
CA ILE A 163 27.63 -61.37 -34.87
C ILE A 163 26.80 -61.95 -36.03
N PRO A 164 26.00 -61.16 -36.75
CA PRO A 164 25.50 -61.53 -38.07
C PRO A 164 26.43 -60.97 -39.15
N THR A 165 27.03 -61.87 -39.91
CA THR A 165 27.89 -61.63 -41.08
C THR A 165 27.03 -61.28 -42.31
N GLY A 166 27.42 -60.21 -43.03
CA GLY A 166 26.91 -59.82 -44.37
C GLY A 166 25.92 -58.65 -44.33
N GLY A 167 25.96 -57.64 -45.18
CA GLY A 167 26.79 -57.26 -46.32
C GLY A 167 26.12 -56.05 -47.00
N ALA A 168 26.93 -55.13 -47.56
CA ALA A 168 26.56 -53.99 -48.42
C ALA A 168 25.64 -52.91 -47.79
N GLY A 169 25.87 -51.60 -47.94
CA GLY A 169 26.86 -50.81 -48.66
C GLY A 169 26.57 -49.33 -48.33
N TYR A 170 27.62 -48.52 -48.21
CA TYR A 170 27.51 -47.07 -48.00
C TYR A 170 27.28 -46.35 -49.34
N PRO A 171 26.50 -45.26 -49.38
CA PRO A 171 26.70 -44.18 -50.34
C PRO A 171 27.43 -42.96 -49.69
N PRO A 172 28.18 -42.17 -50.48
CA PRO A 172 29.19 -41.20 -50.01
C PRO A 172 28.63 -39.77 -49.75
N PRO A 173 29.43 -38.86 -49.16
CA PRO A 173 28.97 -37.57 -48.60
C PRO A 173 29.19 -36.38 -49.55
N GLY A 174 28.28 -35.39 -49.52
CA GLY A 174 28.59 -34.03 -50.01
C GLY A 174 27.40 -33.25 -50.57
N GLY A 175 26.97 -32.21 -49.86
CA GLY A 175 26.06 -31.17 -50.38
C GLY A 175 25.23 -30.46 -49.29
N MET A 176 25.79 -29.42 -48.67
CA MET A 176 25.00 -28.25 -48.20
C MET A 176 25.10 -27.18 -49.31
N PRO A 177 24.26 -26.13 -49.46
CA PRO A 177 23.35 -25.50 -48.49
C PRO A 177 21.99 -25.05 -49.12
N GLY A 178 21.18 -24.29 -48.35
CA GLY A 178 19.75 -24.02 -48.55
C GLY A 178 19.27 -23.35 -49.85
N ALA A 179 18.03 -23.69 -50.21
CA ALA A 179 16.91 -22.84 -50.65
C ALA A 179 15.67 -23.74 -50.86
N PRO A 180 14.44 -23.29 -50.59
CA PRO A 180 13.27 -24.17 -50.48
C PRO A 180 12.65 -24.50 -51.85
N PRO A 181 12.16 -25.73 -52.09
CA PRO A 181 11.36 -26.03 -53.29
C PRO A 181 9.86 -25.87 -53.05
N ASN A 182 9.27 -25.12 -53.97
CA ASN A 182 7.84 -24.89 -54.18
C ASN A 182 7.04 -26.19 -54.32
N GLY A 183 5.82 -26.19 -53.75
CA GLY A 183 4.83 -27.25 -53.91
C GLY A 183 3.99 -27.11 -55.20
N PRO A 184 3.37 -28.20 -55.68
CA PRO A 184 2.87 -28.32 -57.05
C PRO A 184 1.48 -27.69 -57.23
N GLY A 185 1.24 -27.21 -58.45
CA GLY A 185 0.01 -26.52 -58.83
C GLY A 185 -1.22 -27.43 -58.98
N THR A 186 -2.37 -26.79 -58.89
CA THR A 186 -3.63 -27.16 -59.55
C THR A 186 -4.36 -25.87 -59.95
N PRO A 187 -4.87 -25.75 -61.20
CA PRO A 187 -5.55 -24.56 -61.69
C PRO A 187 -7.08 -24.67 -61.59
N GLY A 188 -7.74 -23.51 -61.59
CA GLY A 188 -9.07 -23.36 -62.22
C GLY A 188 -10.26 -23.28 -61.26
N GLY A 189 -10.60 -22.07 -60.82
CA GLY A 189 -11.93 -21.71 -60.34
C GLY A 189 -12.43 -20.49 -61.11
N SER A 190 -13.40 -20.70 -61.99
CA SER A 190 -14.12 -19.64 -62.71
C SER A 190 -15.62 -19.90 -62.62
N LEU A 191 -16.36 -18.98 -62.01
CA LEU A 191 -17.80 -18.71 -62.17
C LEU A 191 -18.04 -17.26 -61.68
N PRO A 192 -19.08 -16.53 -62.13
CA PRO A 192 -20.03 -16.78 -63.23
C PRO A 192 -20.16 -15.57 -64.21
N PRO A 193 -20.99 -15.70 -65.26
CA PRO A 193 -21.88 -14.59 -65.61
C PRO A 193 -23.35 -15.03 -65.84
N SER A 194 -24.23 -14.01 -65.75
CA SER A 194 -25.69 -13.95 -66.03
C SER A 194 -26.64 -14.54 -64.99
#